data_AF-A0A3C1NJD2-F1
#
_entry.id   AF-A0A3C1NJD2-F1
#
_cell.length_a   1.000
_cell.length_b   1.000
_cell.length_c   1.000
_cell.angle_alpha   90.00
_cell.angle_beta   90.00
_cell.angle_gamma   90.00
#
_symmetry.space_group_name_H-M   'P 1'
#
loop_
_entity.id
_entity.type
_entity.pdbx_description
1 polymer ?
#
loop_
_entity_poly.entity_id
_entity_poly.type
_entity_poly.pdbx_seq_one_letter_code
_entity_poly.pdbx_strand_id
1 'polypeptide(L)'
;SNRISAEALVSVLSFARRQKWFTGFYQSLPEINGIKMKDGYITGVRTYAGYIRSQNGQDYIFAFMVNNADGSPSVIRQKMWSVLDVLK
;
A
#
# COMPACT_ATOMS: atom_id res chain seq x y z
N SER A 1 12.65 -1.32 -18.00
CA SER A 1 12.15 -2.13 -16.86
C SER A 1 12.11 -1.24 -15.64
N ASN A 2 11.07 -1.35 -14.80
CA ASN A 2 10.93 -0.57 -13.58
C ASN A 2 11.34 -1.44 -12.38
N ARG A 3 12.23 -0.95 -11.52
CA ARG A 3 12.67 -1.62 -10.29
C ARG A 3 12.68 -0.61 -9.14
N ILE A 4 11.92 -0.90 -8.09
CA ILE A 4 11.82 -0.06 -6.90
C ILE A 4 11.72 -0.94 -5.65
N SER A 5 12.29 -0.49 -4.53
CA SER A 5 12.21 -1.18 -3.24
C SER A 5 11.02 -0.70 -2.41
N ALA A 6 10.60 -1.49 -1.42
CA ALA A 6 9.54 -1.11 -0.49
C ALA A 6 9.96 0.13 0.31
N GLU A 7 11.23 0.16 0.72
CA GLU A 7 11.84 1.30 1.39
C GLU A 7 11.71 2.58 0.57
N ALA A 8 12.06 2.57 -0.72
CA ALA A 8 11.95 3.76 -1.57
C ALA A 8 10.50 4.28 -1.66
N LEU A 9 9.52 3.38 -1.78
CA LEU A 9 8.10 3.76 -1.78
C LEU A 9 7.68 4.40 -0.43
N VAL A 10 8.08 3.79 0.68
CA VAL A 10 7.82 4.34 2.03
C VAL A 10 8.51 5.69 2.21
N SER A 11 9.74 5.86 1.72
CA SER A 11 10.46 7.14 1.76
C SER A 11 9.71 8.23 1.01
N VAL A 12 9.17 7.94 -0.17
CA VAL A 12 8.36 8.90 -0.95
C VAL A 12 7.07 9.26 -0.20
N LEU A 13 6.36 8.29 0.36
CA LEU A 13 5.14 8.54 1.14
C LEU A 13 5.43 9.30 2.44
N SER A 14 6.56 9.03 3.10
CA SER A 14 7.04 9.74 4.27
C SER A 14 7.45 11.18 3.95
N PHE A 15 8.06 11.39 2.78
CA PHE A 15 8.30 12.72 2.24
C PHE A 15 6.98 13.46 2.01
N ALA A 16 6.02 12.85 1.30
CA ALA A 16 4.71 13.43 0.99
C ALA A 16 3.95 13.85 2.25
N ARG A 17 3.98 13.04 3.32
CA ARG A 17 3.31 13.32 4.61
C ARG A 17 3.74 14.65 5.26
N ARG A 18 4.94 15.14 4.94
CA ARG A 18 5.51 16.38 5.50
C ARG A 18 5.30 17.61 4.61
N GLN A 19 4.64 17.47 3.47
CA GLN A 19 4.46 18.57 2.51
C GLN A 19 3.16 19.32 2.74
N LYS A 20 3.13 20.62 2.38
CA LYS A 20 1.94 21.47 2.50
C LYS A 20 0.74 20.95 1.69
N TRP A 21 1.01 20.25 0.58
CA TRP A 21 0.00 19.67 -0.30
C TRP A 21 -0.49 18.28 0.14
N PHE A 22 -0.01 17.75 1.29
CA PHE A 22 -0.33 16.40 1.74
C PHE A 22 -1.83 16.12 1.81
N THR A 23 -2.64 17.06 2.29
CA THR A 23 -4.09 16.87 2.43
C THR A 23 -4.74 16.49 1.10
N GLY A 24 -4.42 17.19 0.02
CA GLY A 24 -4.95 16.87 -1.32
C GLY A 24 -4.43 15.52 -1.83
N PHE A 25 -3.14 15.23 -1.61
CA PHE A 25 -2.55 13.93 -1.98
C PHE A 25 -3.23 12.77 -1.23
N TYR A 26 -3.38 12.88 0.09
CA TYR A 26 -4.01 11.87 0.93
C TYR A 26 -5.48 11.63 0.55
N GLN A 27 -6.23 12.70 0.27
CA GLN A 27 -7.62 12.61 -0.19
C GLN A 27 -7.74 11.99 -1.59
N SER A 28 -6.72 12.14 -2.44
CA SER A 28 -6.70 11.51 -3.77
C SER A 28 -6.44 10.01 -3.73
N LEU A 29 -5.92 9.47 -2.61
CA LEU A 29 -5.73 8.03 -2.45
C LEU A 29 -7.10 7.34 -2.31
N PRO A 30 -7.35 6.27 -3.07
CA PRO A 30 -8.57 5.50 -2.91
C PRO A 30 -8.57 4.81 -1.54
N GLU A 31 -9.78 4.54 -1.06
CA GLU A 31 -9.97 3.70 0.11
C GLU A 31 -10.21 2.27 -0.32
N ILE A 32 -9.25 1.40 -0.06
CA ILE A 32 -9.29 0.00 -0.47
C ILE A 32 -9.19 -0.83 0.79
N ASN A 33 -10.15 -1.71 1.03
CA ASN A 33 -10.20 -2.51 2.26
C ASN A 33 -10.07 -1.61 3.52
N GLY A 34 -10.76 -0.46 3.58
CA GLY A 34 -10.68 0.47 4.72
C GLY A 34 -9.33 1.16 4.94
N ILE A 35 -8.41 1.12 3.96
CA ILE A 35 -7.07 1.71 4.05
C ILE A 35 -6.90 2.75 2.94
N LYS A 36 -6.30 3.92 3.24
CA LYS A 36 -5.92 4.92 2.24
C LYS A 36 -4.62 4.49 1.55
N MET A 37 -4.76 3.83 0.40
CA MET A 37 -3.63 3.25 -0.33
C MET A 37 -3.87 3.19 -1.83
N LYS A 38 -2.79 3.19 -2.61
CA LYS A 38 -2.86 2.88 -4.04
C LYS A 38 -2.50 1.41 -4.28
N ASP A 39 -3.25 0.76 -5.16
CA ASP A 39 -2.93 -0.58 -5.66
C ASP A 39 -2.11 -0.53 -6.96
N GLY A 40 -1.28 -1.54 -7.18
CA GLY A 40 -0.58 -1.78 -8.44
C GLY A 40 -0.72 -3.25 -8.84
N TYR A 41 -0.94 -3.48 -10.13
CA TYR A 41 -1.15 -4.81 -10.67
C TYR A 41 -0.67 -4.89 -12.11
N ILE A 42 0.16 -5.89 -12.35
CA ILE A 42 0.49 -6.46 -13.67
C ILE A 42 0.53 -7.98 -13.48
N THR A 43 0.52 -8.75 -14.57
CA THR A 43 0.59 -10.23 -14.48
C THR A 43 1.77 -10.67 -13.61
N GLY A 44 1.49 -11.48 -12.58
CA GLY A 44 2.50 -11.99 -11.63
C GLY A 44 2.98 -10.99 -10.57
N VAL A 45 2.43 -9.77 -10.51
CA VAL A 45 2.82 -8.75 -9.51
C VAL A 45 1.59 -8.10 -8.90
N ARG A 46 1.61 -7.96 -7.56
CA ARG A 46 0.61 -7.19 -6.83
C ARG A 46 1.30 -6.32 -5.79
N THR A 47 0.92 -5.05 -5.74
CA THR A 47 1.52 -4.09 -4.82
C THR A 47 0.46 -3.21 -4.17
N TYR A 48 0.73 -2.78 -2.95
CA TYR A 48 -0.01 -1.75 -2.23
C TYR A 48 0.97 -0.81 -1.54
N ALA A 49 0.69 0.50 -1.56
CA ALA A 49 1.45 1.46 -0.78
C ALA A 49 0.52 2.56 -0.29
N GLY A 50 0.67 2.97 0.98
CA GLY A 50 -0.23 3.96 1.57
C GLY A 50 -0.04 4.17 3.05
N TYR A 51 -1.12 4.62 3.69
CA TYR A 51 -1.19 4.96 5.10
C TYR A 51 -2.25 4.09 5.76
N ILE A 52 -1.89 3.49 6.89
CA ILE A 52 -2.77 2.61 7.67
C ILE A 52 -2.76 3.06 9.13
N ARG A 53 -3.93 3.09 9.75
CA ARG A 53 -4.12 3.28 11.19
C ARG A 53 -4.43 1.91 11.78
N SER A 54 -3.66 1.48 12.77
CA SER A 54 -3.94 0.23 13.49
C SER A 54 -5.01 0.40 14.57
N GLN A 55 -5.55 -0.72 15.08
CA GLN A 55 -6.62 -0.76 16.08
C GLN A 55 -6.25 -0.05 17.38
N ASN A 56 -4.96 -0.05 17.74
CA ASN A 56 -4.44 0.67 18.91
C ASN A 56 -4.18 2.17 18.66
N GLY A 57 -4.55 2.69 17.48
CA GLY A 57 -4.45 4.10 17.14
C GLY A 57 -3.12 4.55 16.52
N GLN A 58 -2.17 3.64 16.30
CA GLN A 58 -0.88 3.97 15.70
C GLN A 58 -0.98 4.14 14.17
N ASP A 59 -0.41 5.23 13.65
CA ASP A 59 -0.29 5.44 12.20
C ASP A 59 0.99 4.79 11.66
N TYR A 60 0.86 4.08 10.55
CA TYR A 60 1.97 3.53 9.78
C TYR A 60 1.93 3.99 8.32
N ILE A 61 3.12 4.09 7.72
CA ILE A 61 3.32 4.23 6.29
C ILE A 61 3.87 2.88 5.81
N PHE A 62 3.28 2.32 4.76
CA PHE A 62 3.66 0.98 4.31
C PHE A 62 3.80 0.88 2.80
N ALA A 63 4.59 -0.10 2.38
CA ALA A 63 4.61 -0.64 1.03
C ALA A 63 4.65 -2.17 1.13
N PHE A 64 3.74 -2.84 0.43
CA PHE A 64 3.61 -4.28 0.41
C PHE A 64 3.63 -4.75 -1.04
N MET A 65 4.68 -5.46 -1.44
CA MET A 65 4.90 -5.89 -2.82
C MET A 65 5.14 -7.39 -2.88
N VAL A 66 4.41 -8.06 -3.76
CA VAL A 66 4.61 -9.47 -4.09
C VAL A 66 4.89 -9.54 -5.59
N ASN A 67 6.05 -10.09 -5.93
CA ASN A 67 6.49 -10.34 -7.30
C ASN A 67 6.52 -11.84 -7.57
N ASN A 68 6.47 -12.23 -8.84
CA ASN A 68 6.45 -13.63 -9.27
C ASN A 68 5.36 -14.44 -8.54
N ALA A 69 4.21 -13.79 -8.33
CA ALA A 69 3.11 -14.39 -7.60
C ALA A 69 2.48 -15.49 -8.46
N ASP A 70 2.39 -16.69 -7.88
CA ASP A 70 1.74 -17.84 -8.51
C ASP A 70 0.26 -17.92 -8.09
N GLY A 71 -0.60 -18.23 -9.05
CA GLY A 71 -2.04 -18.34 -8.89
C GLY A 71 -2.86 -17.12 -9.35
N SER A 72 -4.18 -17.21 -9.12
CA SER A 72 -5.13 -16.21 -9.59
C SER A 72 -4.87 -14.82 -8.96
N PRO A 73 -4.91 -13.73 -9.75
CA PRO A 73 -4.84 -12.35 -9.24
C PRO A 73 -5.83 -12.05 -8.11
N SER A 74 -7.03 -12.63 -8.16
CA SER A 74 -8.07 -12.43 -7.14
C SER A 74 -7.69 -13.09 -5.82
N VAL A 75 -7.11 -14.29 -5.86
CA VAL A 75 -6.68 -15.05 -4.68
C VAL A 75 -5.48 -14.38 -4.02
N ILE A 76 -4.48 -13.94 -4.80
CA ILE A 76 -3.33 -13.20 -4.29
C ILE A 76 -3.78 -11.92 -3.58
N ARG A 77 -4.68 -11.15 -4.21
CA ARG A 77 -5.27 -9.96 -3.61
C ARG A 77 -5.93 -10.26 -2.26
N GLN A 78 -6.77 -11.29 -2.19
CA GLN A 78 -7.44 -11.67 -0.95
C GLN A 78 -6.45 -12.04 0.16
N LYS A 79 -5.44 -12.87 -0.14
CA LYS A 79 -4.40 -13.24 0.82
C LYS A 79 -3.62 -12.02 1.33
N MET A 80 -3.25 -11.10 0.45
CA MET A 80 -2.57 -9.86 0.84
C MET A 80 -3.46 -8.98 1.72
N TRP A 81 -4.76 -8.90 1.43
CA TRP A 81 -5.71 -8.16 2.26
C TRP A 81 -5.85 -8.77 3.65
N SER A 82 -5.87 -10.09 3.78
CA SER A 82 -5.89 -10.75 5.10
C SER A 82 -4.68 -10.40 5.95
N VAL A 83 -3.49 -10.25 5.36
CA VAL A 83 -2.29 -9.76 6.09
C VAL A 83 -2.47 -8.30 6.52
N LEU A 84 -2.97 -7.44 5.62
CA LEU A 84 -3.23 -6.05 5.94
C LEU A 84 -4.31 -5.89 7.04
N ASP A 85 -5.30 -6.77 7.09
CA ASP A 85 -6.34 -6.78 8.12
C ASP A 85 -5.78 -7.02 9.52
N VAL A 86 -4.70 -7.79 9.65
CA VAL A 86 -3.99 -7.99 10.93
C VAL A 86 -3.28 -6.71 11.39
N LEU A 87 -2.91 -5.83 10.46
CA LEU A 87 -2.23 -4.57 10.75
C LEU A 87 -3.19 -3.40 11.03
N LYS A 88 -4.48 -3.57 10.72
CA LYS A 88 -5.52 -2.57 10.95
C LYS A 88 -5.90 -2.40 12.40
#